data_AF-A0A257KZM1-F1
#
_entry.id   AF-A0A257KZM1-F1
#
_cell.length_a   1.000
_cell.length_b   1.000
_cell.length_c   1.000
_cell.angle_alpha   90.00
_cell.angle_beta   90.00
_cell.angle_gamma   90.00
#
_symmetry.space_group_name_H-M   'P 1'
#
loop_
_entity.id
_entity.type
_entity.pdbx_description
1 polymer ?
#
loop_
_entity_poly.entity_id
_entity_poly.type
_entity_poly.pdbx_seq_one_letter_code
_entity_poly.pdbx_strand_id
1 'polypeptide(L)'
;MNRLQRWLDPLFGLALSSALAMAVLTALPGNARAAGGLLGGADIVTESRTVADFEAVLTRGADVVVRQGSAVSVSVKADRTLLPLLETVVEDTAQGKTLVLRWKPNSLVMSRHNPV
;
A
#
# COMPACT_ATOMS: atom_id res chain seq x y z
N MET A 1 -61.35 -8.64 36.80
CA MET A 1 -59.89 -8.69 36.96
C MET A 1 -59.23 -8.15 35.70
N ASN A 2 -58.05 -7.52 35.84
CA ASN A 2 -57.09 -7.13 34.78
C ASN A 2 -57.16 -5.68 34.25
N ARG A 3 -57.15 -4.69 35.16
CA ARG A 3 -56.79 -3.29 34.84
C ARG A 3 -55.36 -2.89 35.25
N LEU A 4 -54.63 -3.77 35.93
CA LEU A 4 -53.31 -3.48 36.50
C LEU A 4 -52.10 -3.80 35.58
N GLN A 5 -52.27 -4.54 34.48
CA GLN A 5 -51.15 -4.93 33.61
C GLN A 5 -50.76 -3.90 32.55
N ARG A 6 -51.56 -2.85 32.31
CA ARG A 6 -51.33 -1.87 31.24
C ARG A 6 -50.32 -0.76 31.57
N TRP A 7 -49.82 -0.70 32.81
CA TRP A 7 -48.97 0.39 33.28
C TRP A 7 -47.49 0.05 33.38
N LEU A 8 -47.11 -1.23 33.24
CA LEU A 8 -45.71 -1.68 33.31
C LEU A 8 -45.01 -1.76 31.94
N ASP A 9 -45.77 -1.71 30.84
CA ASP A 9 -45.23 -1.84 29.48
C ASP A 9 -44.39 -0.65 28.96
N PRO A 10 -44.65 0.63 29.29
CA PRO A 10 -43.90 1.72 28.64
C PRO A 10 -42.47 1.86 29.17
N LEU A 11 -42.20 1.43 30.41
CA LEU A 11 -40.87 1.49 31.02
C LEU A 11 -39.94 0.40 30.48
N PHE A 12 -40.48 -0.81 30.23
CA PHE A 12 -39.72 -1.90 29.62
C PHE A 12 -39.44 -1.64 28.13
N GLY A 13 -40.40 -1.07 27.40
CA GLY A 13 -40.23 -0.66 26.02
C GLY A 13 -39.15 0.41 25.82
N LEU A 14 -39.10 1.41 26.71
CA LEU A 14 -38.08 2.48 26.66
C LEU A 14 -36.66 1.97 26.98
N ALA A 15 -36.51 1.07 27.97
CA ALA A 15 -35.21 0.50 28.31
C ALA A 15 -34.64 -0.37 27.18
N LEU A 16 -35.48 -1.22 26.57
CA LEU A 16 -35.10 -2.08 25.44
C LEU A 16 -34.73 -1.26 24.19
N SER A 17 -35.42 -0.14 23.95
CA SER A 17 -35.13 0.76 22.83
C SER A 17 -33.78 1.46 22.97
N SER A 18 -33.38 1.86 24.18
CA SER A 18 -32.09 2.53 24.40
C SER A 18 -30.90 1.59 24.21
N ALA A 19 -31.05 0.31 24.60
CA ALA A 19 -30.00 -0.70 24.44
C ALA A 19 -29.79 -1.09 22.96
N LEU A 20 -30.86 -1.12 22.15
CA LEU A 20 -30.77 -1.40 20.72
C LEU A 20 -30.10 -0.25 19.94
N ALA A 21 -30.31 1.00 20.35
CA ALA A 21 -29.68 2.17 19.72
C ALA A 21 -28.16 2.24 19.94
N MET A 22 -27.66 1.77 21.10
CA MET A 22 -26.23 1.72 21.41
C MET A 22 -25.48 0.61 20.68
N ALA A 23 -26.15 -0.49 20.31
CA ALA A 23 -25.54 -1.61 19.58
C ALA A 23 -25.34 -1.33 18.07
N VAL A 24 -26.10 -0.39 17.49
CA VAL A 24 -25.97 -0.04 16.06
C VAL A 24 -24.74 0.84 15.79
N LEU A 25 -24.26 1.62 16.77
CA LEU A 25 -23.07 2.46 16.62
C LEU A 25 -21.74 1.70 16.71
N THR A 26 -21.70 0.49 17.29
CA THR A 26 -20.45 -0.30 17.43
C THR A 26 -20.31 -1.40 16.37
N ALA A 27 -21.34 -1.63 15.56
CA ALA A 27 -21.36 -2.60 14.47
C ALA A 27 -21.06 -1.99 13.09
N LEU A 28 -20.42 -0.82 13.03
CA LEU A 28 -19.77 -0.38 11.79
C LEU A 28 -18.43 -1.12 11.67
N PRO A 29 -18.30 -2.14 10.79
CA PRO A 29 -16.96 -2.51 10.37
C PRO A 29 -16.34 -1.25 9.77
N GLY A 30 -15.19 -0.86 10.30
CA GLY A 30 -14.33 0.23 9.82
C GLY A 30 -13.75 -0.08 8.44
N ASN A 31 -14.62 -0.41 7.50
CA ASN A 31 -14.32 -0.55 6.10
C ASN A 31 -14.36 0.87 5.53
N ALA A 32 -13.36 1.66 5.91
CA ALA A 32 -12.91 2.78 5.12
C ALA A 32 -12.51 2.22 3.74
N ARG A 33 -13.50 1.95 2.89
CA ARG A 33 -13.30 1.86 1.46
C ARG A 33 -13.02 3.27 1.03
N ALA A 34 -11.73 3.61 1.04
CA ALA A 34 -11.22 4.74 0.30
C ALA A 34 -11.91 4.71 -1.06
N ALA A 35 -12.77 5.69 -1.29
CA ALA A 35 -13.28 6.03 -2.60
C ALA A 35 -12.09 6.57 -3.41
N GLY A 36 -11.19 5.68 -3.82
CA GLY A 36 -10.19 5.95 -4.83
C GLY A 36 -10.88 5.80 -6.17
N GLY A 37 -11.31 6.92 -6.73
CA GLY A 37 -11.98 6.96 -8.03
C GLY A 37 -11.24 6.13 -9.08
N LEU A 38 -11.98 5.28 -9.78
CA LEU A 38 -11.61 4.74 -11.08
C LEU A 38 -11.64 5.89 -12.10
N LEU A 39 -10.65 6.77 -11.99
CA LEU A 39 -10.29 7.79 -12.97
C LEU A 39 -8.80 7.58 -13.21
N GLY A 40 -8.45 7.11 -14.40
CA GLY A 40 -7.14 6.52 -14.76
C GLY A 40 -5.94 7.19 -14.10
N GLY A 41 -5.21 6.43 -13.28
CA GLY A 41 -4.03 6.90 -12.57
C GLY A 41 -3.10 5.73 -12.33
N ALA A 42 -1.81 5.94 -12.58
CA ALA A 42 -0.78 4.97 -12.30
C ALA A 42 -0.88 4.54 -10.82
N ASP A 43 -1.05 3.24 -10.56
CA ASP A 43 -1.13 2.71 -9.19
C ASP A 43 0.30 2.60 -8.66
N ILE A 44 0.81 3.73 -8.16
CA ILE A 44 2.19 3.81 -7.67
C ILE A 44 2.32 3.07 -6.35
N VAL A 45 3.11 2.00 -6.36
CA VAL A 45 3.39 1.15 -5.21
C VAL A 45 4.87 1.21 -4.87
N THR A 46 5.16 1.12 -3.57
CA THR A 46 6.53 1.01 -3.04
C THR A 46 6.77 -0.42 -2.57
N GLU A 47 7.87 -1.02 -3.03
CA GLU A 47 8.28 -2.38 -2.69
C GLU A 47 9.71 -2.36 -2.11
N SER A 48 9.90 -2.97 -0.94
CA SER A 48 11.23 -3.18 -0.36
C SER A 48 11.83 -4.47 -0.90
N ARG A 49 13.06 -4.40 -1.42
CA ARG A 49 13.78 -5.55 -1.99
C ARG A 49 15.01 -5.86 -1.15
N THR A 50 15.12 -7.11 -0.72
CA THR A 50 16.33 -7.63 -0.08
C THR A 50 17.35 -7.95 -1.17
N VAL A 51 18.54 -7.36 -1.08
CA VAL A 51 19.65 -7.59 -2.02
C VAL A 51 20.91 -7.93 -1.24
N ALA A 52 21.85 -8.60 -1.89
CA ALA A 52 23.18 -8.84 -1.32
C ALA A 52 23.98 -7.55 -1.23
N ASP A 53 25.10 -7.58 -0.51
CA ASP A 53 26.03 -6.45 -0.46
C ASP A 53 26.59 -6.13 -1.85
N PHE A 54 26.73 -4.83 -2.13
CA PHE A 54 27.25 -4.30 -3.40
C PHE A 54 28.09 -3.05 -3.14
N GLU A 55 29.01 -2.77 -4.05
CA GLU A 55 29.96 -1.66 -3.98
C GLU A 55 29.66 -0.58 -5.02
N ALA A 56 29.01 -0.96 -6.11
CA ALA A 56 28.63 -0.06 -7.20
C ALA A 56 27.13 -0.15 -7.51
N VAL A 57 26.58 0.90 -8.12
CA VAL A 57 25.18 0.95 -8.58
C VAL A 57 25.17 1.33 -10.05
N LEU A 58 24.53 0.50 -10.87
CA LEU A 58 24.34 0.71 -12.29
C LEU A 58 22.84 0.79 -12.60
N THR A 59 22.41 1.89 -13.22
CA THR A 59 21.00 2.14 -13.53
C THR A 59 20.81 2.24 -15.04
N ARG A 60 19.73 1.66 -15.56
CA ARG A 60 19.32 1.79 -16.96
C ARG A 60 17.84 2.17 -17.04
N GLY A 61 17.58 3.48 -17.09
CA GLY A 61 16.22 4.02 -17.29
C GLY A 61 15.38 4.14 -16.01
N ALA A 62 16.01 4.07 -14.83
CA ALA A 62 15.38 4.32 -13.55
C ALA A 62 16.12 5.46 -12.82
N ASP A 63 15.35 6.36 -12.21
CA ASP A 63 15.88 7.38 -11.31
C ASP A 63 16.28 6.71 -9.99
N VAL A 64 17.49 7.00 -9.53
CA VAL A 64 18.04 6.38 -8.32
C VAL A 64 18.53 7.45 -7.36
N VAL A 65 18.08 7.34 -6.12
CA VAL A 65 18.57 8.13 -4.98
C VAL A 65 19.41 7.21 -4.10
N VAL A 66 20.69 7.52 -3.96
CA VAL A 66 21.61 6.74 -3.14
C VAL A 66 21.85 7.45 -1.82
N ARG A 67 21.71 6.71 -0.72
CA ARG A 67 22.09 7.16 0.63
C ARG A 67 23.01 6.12 1.26
N GLN A 68 24.21 6.55 1.64
CA GLN A 68 25.13 5.71 2.42
C GLN A 68 24.63 5.60 3.87
N GLY A 69 24.63 4.39 4.41
CA GLY A 69 24.18 4.10 5.77
C GLY A 69 24.78 2.78 6.26
N SER A 70 24.51 2.42 7.51
CA SER A 70 25.08 1.22 8.14
C SER A 70 24.43 -0.10 7.72
N ALA A 71 23.33 -0.05 6.96
CA ALA A 71 22.60 -1.22 6.50
C ALA A 71 22.18 -1.06 5.03
N VAL A 72 22.29 -2.16 4.27
CA VAL A 72 21.85 -2.22 2.87
C VAL A 72 20.32 -2.31 2.82
N SER A 73 19.70 -1.39 2.10
CA SER A 73 18.25 -1.41 1.84
C SER A 73 17.96 -0.86 0.44
N VAL A 74 17.10 -1.55 -0.29
CA VAL A 74 16.61 -1.11 -1.60
C VAL A 74 15.10 -1.00 -1.56
N SER A 75 14.60 0.16 -1.98
CA SER A 75 13.17 0.41 -2.12
C SER A 75 12.89 0.88 -3.53
N VAL A 76 11.94 0.24 -4.19
CA VAL A 76 11.54 0.56 -5.56
C VAL A 76 10.14 1.16 -5.50
N LYS A 77 9.97 2.30 -6.16
CA LYS A 77 8.67 2.96 -6.32
C LYS A 77 8.34 3.08 -7.81
N ALA A 78 7.28 2.41 -8.24
CA ALA A 78 6.82 2.44 -9.63
C ALA A 78 5.33 2.09 -9.70
N ASP A 79 4.73 2.17 -10.89
CA ASP A 79 3.41 1.61 -11.13
C ASP A 79 3.40 0.10 -10.82
N ARG A 80 2.34 -0.40 -10.18
CA ARG A 80 2.15 -1.81 -9.82
C ARG A 80 2.38 -2.76 -10.99
N THR A 81 1.98 -2.37 -12.19
CA THR A 81 2.14 -3.19 -13.42
C THR A 81 3.58 -3.24 -13.91
N LEU A 82 4.38 -2.22 -13.56
CA LEU A 82 5.78 -2.11 -13.97
C LEU A 82 6.75 -2.75 -12.97
N LEU A 83 6.41 -2.80 -11.68
CA LEU A 83 7.28 -3.40 -10.65
C LEU A 83 7.84 -4.80 -11.00
N PRO A 84 7.05 -5.74 -11.57
CA PRO A 84 7.56 -7.07 -11.97
C PRO A 84 8.48 -7.05 -13.20
N LEU A 85 8.50 -5.94 -13.94
CA LEU A 85 9.33 -5.72 -15.12
C LEU A 85 10.67 -5.07 -14.75
N LEU A 86 10.80 -4.51 -13.54
CA LEU A 86 12.06 -3.99 -13.05
C LEU A 86 12.88 -5.12 -12.43
N GLU A 87 14.07 -5.35 -12.98
CA GLU A 87 15.07 -6.24 -12.42
C GLU A 87 15.96 -5.47 -11.44
N THR A 88 16.22 -6.11 -10.31
CA THR A 88 17.10 -5.61 -9.25
C THR A 88 18.01 -6.77 -8.86
N VAL A 89 19.19 -6.82 -9.47
CA VAL A 89 20.11 -7.94 -9.32
C VAL A 89 21.50 -7.43 -8.98
N VAL A 90 22.24 -8.18 -8.17
CA VAL A 90 23.65 -7.89 -7.90
C VAL A 90 24.48 -8.78 -8.82
N GLU A 91 25.21 -8.17 -9.75
CA GLU A 91 26.05 -8.85 -10.74
C GLU A 91 27.51 -8.45 -10.53
N ASP A 92 28.45 -9.33 -10.88
CA ASP A 92 29.88 -9.01 -10.89
C ASP A 92 30.22 -8.31 -12.20
N THR A 93 30.70 -7.07 -12.11
CA THR A 93 31.03 -6.25 -13.28
C THR A 93 32.49 -5.81 -13.21
N ALA A 94 32.96 -5.10 -14.24
CA ALA A 94 34.29 -4.48 -14.20
C ALA A 94 34.51 -3.53 -13.00
N GLN A 95 33.44 -3.12 -12.32
CA GLN A 95 33.42 -2.26 -11.14
C GLN A 95 33.24 -3.05 -9.82
N GLY A 96 33.31 -4.38 -9.87
CA GLY A 96 33.06 -5.27 -8.74
C GLY A 96 31.58 -5.65 -8.58
N LYS A 97 31.19 -6.03 -7.36
CA LYS A 97 29.79 -6.39 -7.03
C LYS A 97 28.89 -5.16 -7.23
N THR A 98 28.07 -5.19 -8.27
CA THR A 98 27.30 -4.04 -8.72
C THR A 98 25.81 -4.33 -8.64
N LEU A 99 25.05 -3.47 -7.98
CA LEU A 99 23.60 -3.49 -8.04
C LEU A 99 23.15 -2.95 -9.39
N VAL A 100 22.59 -3.82 -10.23
CA VAL A 100 22.05 -3.49 -11.55
C VAL A 100 20.55 -3.32 -11.44
N LEU A 101 20.07 -2.10 -11.75
CA LEU A 101 18.66 -1.78 -11.90
C LEU A 101 18.37 -1.58 -13.39
N ARG A 102 17.56 -2.46 -13.97
CA ARG A 102 17.20 -2.41 -15.38
C ARG A 102 15.77 -2.88 -15.62
N TRP A 103 15.15 -2.36 -16.66
CA TRP A 103 13.91 -2.91 -17.20
C TRP A 103 14.18 -4.20 -17.98
N LYS A 104 13.29 -5.18 -17.88
CA LYS A 104 13.36 -6.40 -18.67
C LYS A 104 13.44 -6.08 -20.16
N PRO A 105 14.25 -6.81 -20.94
CA PRO A 105 14.29 -6.64 -22.38
C PRO A 105 12.90 -6.86 -22.98
N ASN A 106 12.53 -6.04 -23.97
CA ASN A 106 11.22 -6.03 -24.63
C ASN A 106 10.03 -5.51 -23.79
N SER A 107 10.27 -4.81 -22.68
CA SER A 107 9.22 -4.06 -21.97
C SER A 107 9.07 -2.64 -22.53
N LEU A 108 7.85 -2.26 -22.94
CA LEU A 108 7.53 -0.89 -23.34
C LEU A 108 7.25 -0.05 -22.08
N VAL A 109 8.30 0.57 -21.54
CA VAL A 109 8.17 1.44 -20.36
C VAL A 109 8.23 2.91 -20.81
N MET A 110 7.08 3.57 -20.88
CA MET A 110 7.03 5.04 -20.98
C MET A 110 6.96 5.65 -19.57
N SER A 111 8.10 6.05 -19.04
CA SER A 111 8.13 6.89 -17.83
C SER A 111 7.75 8.33 -18.21
N ARG A 112 6.62 8.83 -17.70
CA ARG A 112 6.37 10.28 -17.71
C ARG A 112 7.24 10.92 -16.64
N HIS A 113 8.36 11.49 -17.07
CA HIS A 113 9.20 12.31 -16.22
C HIS A 113 8.49 13.65 -15.95
N ASN A 114 8.10 13.91 -14.70
CA ASN A 114 7.64 15.21 -14.24
C ASN A 114 8.72 15.79 -13.30
N PRO A 115 9.53 16.76 -13.74
CA PRO A 115 10.47 17.43 -12.86
C PRO A 115 9.71 18.31 -11.86
N VAL A 116 10.09 18.23 -10.58
CA VAL A 116 9.69 19.16 -9.51
C VAL A 116 10.74 20.23 -9.31
#